data_AF-A0A6N3DGJ7-F1
#
_entry.id   AF-A0A6N3DGJ7-F1
#
_cell.length_a   1.000
_cell.length_b   1.000
_cell.length_c   1.000
_cell.angle_alpha   90.00
_cell.angle_beta   90.00
_cell.angle_gamma   90.00
#
_symmetry.space_group_name_H-M   'P 1'
#
loop_
_entity.id
_entity.type
_entity.pdbx_description
1 polymer ?
#
loop_
_entity_poly.entity_id
_entity_poly.type
_entity_poly.pdbx_seq_one_letter_code
_entity_poly.pdbx_strand_id
1 'polypeptide(L)'
;MSRKERSILIRVTDKEREIIKRKAAKLGMTVSEYVRTALIHTDNLNITMIDVRPIEKIATELHKQGVNLNQLMKFLNTYGVDVYNADETFRVLTREGDMFLKVSDVLGQLCEEAARHKVYITDHDFNDNEEAES
;
A
#
# COMPACT_ATOMS: atom_id res chain seq x y z
N MET A 1 40.93 -5.62 12.25
CA MET A 1 39.48 -5.37 12.46
C MET A 1 39.29 -3.89 12.71
N SER A 2 38.47 -3.21 11.88
CA SER A 2 38.11 -1.79 12.11
C SER A 2 37.35 -1.64 13.43
N ARG A 3 37.65 -0.60 14.22
CA ARG A 3 36.90 -0.30 15.45
C ARG A 3 35.49 0.16 15.07
N LYS A 4 34.48 -0.37 15.77
CA LYS A 4 33.07 -0.02 15.60
C LYS A 4 32.78 1.31 16.29
N GLU A 5 33.25 2.42 15.71
CA GLU A 5 33.18 3.76 16.32
C GLU A 5 31.85 4.51 16.05
N ARG A 6 31.15 4.12 14.98
CA ARG A 6 29.86 4.73 14.60
C ARG A 6 28.68 3.94 15.16
N SER A 7 27.65 4.64 15.62
CA SER A 7 26.42 4.05 16.13
C SER A 7 25.21 4.44 15.27
N ILE A 8 24.27 3.51 15.13
CA ILE A 8 22.98 3.73 14.47
C ILE A 8 21.92 3.72 15.57
N LEU A 9 21.23 4.84 15.76
CA LEU A 9 20.16 4.98 16.75
C LEU A 9 18.82 4.65 16.09
N ILE A 10 18.20 3.57 16.53
CA ILE A 10 16.87 3.15 16.07
C ILE A 10 15.87 3.42 17.19
N ARG A 11 14.88 4.28 16.92
CA ARG A 11 13.75 4.50 17.83
C ARG A 11 12.77 3.35 17.67
N VAL A 12 12.42 2.71 18.77
CA VAL A 12 11.50 1.57 18.80
C VAL A 12 10.52 1.75 19.95
N THR A 13 9.32 1.20 19.79
CA THR A 13 8.36 1.06 20.90
C THR A 13 8.84 -0.01 21.89
N ASP A 14 8.30 0.01 23.10
CA ASP A 14 8.63 -1.00 24.12
C ASP A 14 8.34 -2.43 23.65
N LYS A 15 7.24 -2.62 22.91
CA LYS A 15 6.87 -3.91 22.32
C LYS A 15 7.91 -4.39 21.30
N GLU A 16 8.35 -3.51 20.41
CA GLU A 16 9.38 -3.83 19.42
C GLU A 16 10.72 -4.14 20.06
N ARG A 17 11.10 -3.38 21.09
CA ARG A 17 12.32 -3.63 21.87
C ARG A 17 12.33 -5.04 22.48
N GLU A 18 11.21 -5.47 23.07
CA GLU A 18 11.11 -6.81 23.65
C GLU A 18 11.10 -7.92 22.60
N ILE A 19 10.50 -7.68 21.43
CA ILE A 19 10.56 -8.63 20.31
C ILE A 19 12.01 -8.81 19.85
N ILE A 20 12.76 -7.71 19.67
CA ILE A 20 14.16 -7.76 19.24
C ILE A 20 15.01 -8.52 20.25
N LYS A 21 14.87 -8.22 21.55
CA LYS A 21 15.57 -8.93 22.63
C LYS A 21 15.27 -10.43 22.61
N ARG A 22 14.00 -10.80 22.50
CA ARG A 22 13.58 -12.21 22.46
C ARG A 22 14.18 -12.95 21.27
N LYS A 23 14.19 -12.33 20.09
CA LYS A 23 14.80 -12.92 18.88
C LYS A 23 16.31 -13.08 19.02
N ALA A 24 16.99 -12.08 19.55
CA ALA A 24 18.43 -12.14 19.81
C ALA A 24 18.77 -13.24 20.83
N ALA A 25 18.02 -13.33 21.94
CA ALA A 25 18.19 -14.35 22.96
C ALA A 25 17.95 -15.77 22.43
N LYS A 26 16.95 -15.96 21.56
CA LYS A 26 16.67 -17.26 20.92
C LYS A 26 17.85 -17.77 20.09
N LEU A 27 18.64 -16.87 19.52
CA LEU A 27 19.82 -17.17 18.71
C LEU A 27 21.13 -17.11 19.51
N GLY A 28 21.07 -16.85 20.82
CA GLY A 28 22.26 -16.71 21.68
C GLY A 28 23.12 -15.48 21.37
N MET A 29 22.56 -14.48 20.69
CA MET A 29 23.29 -13.29 20.23
C MET A 29 22.99 -12.07 21.11
N THR A 30 23.92 -11.11 21.15
CA THR A 30 23.60 -9.78 21.67
C THR A 30 22.63 -9.07 20.73
N VAL A 31 21.85 -8.11 21.23
CA VAL A 31 20.93 -7.32 20.38
C VAL A 31 21.68 -6.63 19.24
N SER A 32 22.86 -6.06 19.52
CA SER A 32 23.68 -5.39 18.51
C SER A 32 24.25 -6.33 17.45
N GLU A 33 24.55 -7.58 17.82
CA GLU A 33 25.02 -8.61 16.90
C GLU A 33 23.87 -9.14 16.05
N TYR A 34 22.72 -9.43 16.68
CA TYR A 34 21.51 -9.84 15.97
C TYR A 34 21.08 -8.83 14.91
N VAL A 35 21.00 -7.53 15.27
CA VAL A 35 20.62 -6.46 14.33
C VAL A 35 21.63 -6.33 13.20
N ARG A 36 22.94 -6.43 13.50
CA ARG A 36 23.99 -6.35 12.48
C ARG A 36 23.95 -7.53 11.52
N THR A 37 23.80 -8.74 12.03
CA THR A 37 23.69 -9.96 11.22
C THR A 37 22.43 -9.94 10.37
N ALA A 38 21.30 -9.49 10.91
CA ALA A 38 20.05 -9.37 10.19
C ALA A 38 20.08 -8.30 9.09
N LEU A 39 20.76 -7.16 9.29
CA LEU A 39 20.77 -6.05 8.33
C LEU A 39 21.92 -6.11 7.31
N ILE A 40 23.06 -6.73 7.65
CA ILE A 40 24.27 -6.71 6.81
C ILE A 40 24.57 -8.09 6.21
N HIS A 41 24.31 -9.16 6.95
CA HIS A 41 24.76 -10.52 6.59
C HIS A 41 23.63 -11.46 6.18
N THR A 42 22.40 -10.96 6.16
CA THR A 42 21.23 -11.73 5.76
C THR A 42 20.71 -11.16 4.45
N ASP A 43 20.95 -11.86 3.34
CA ASP A 43 20.40 -11.52 2.02
C ASP A 43 18.86 -11.70 1.96
N ASN A 44 18.29 -12.39 2.95
CA ASN A 44 16.86 -12.67 3.07
C ASN A 44 16.05 -11.54 3.74
N LEU A 45 16.53 -10.29 3.70
CA LEU A 45 15.68 -9.15 4.08
C LEU A 45 14.64 -8.93 2.98
N ASN A 46 13.57 -9.72 3.01
CA ASN A 46 12.55 -9.74 1.98
C ASN A 46 11.64 -8.50 2.14
N ILE A 47 12.16 -7.32 1.79
CA ILE A 47 11.37 -6.09 1.68
C ILE A 47 10.51 -6.27 0.44
N THR A 48 9.27 -6.71 0.67
CA THR A 48 8.28 -6.82 -0.40
C THR A 48 7.86 -5.39 -0.75
N MET A 49 8.39 -4.86 -1.85
CA MET A 49 7.96 -3.59 -2.42
C MET A 49 6.82 -3.84 -3.40
N ILE A 50 5.70 -3.17 -3.21
CA ILE A 50 4.55 -3.25 -4.11
C ILE A 50 4.42 -1.88 -4.79
N ASP A 51 4.49 -1.89 -6.12
CA ASP A 51 4.21 -0.73 -6.95
C ASP A 51 2.72 -0.39 -6.87
N VAL A 52 2.41 0.82 -6.42
CA VAL A 52 1.03 1.30 -6.23
C VAL A 52 0.52 2.19 -7.35
N ARG A 53 1.34 2.52 -8.36
CA ARG A 53 0.89 3.26 -9.55
C ARG A 53 -0.33 2.63 -10.24
N PRO A 54 -0.47 1.29 -10.32
CA PRO A 54 -1.70 0.67 -10.83
C PRO A 54 -2.96 1.01 -10.01
N ILE A 55 -2.82 1.19 -8.68
CA ILE A 55 -3.92 1.56 -7.78
C ILE A 55 -4.34 3.00 -8.02
N GLU A 56 -3.39 3.93 -8.20
CA GLU A 56 -3.69 5.33 -8.52
C GLU A 56 -4.39 5.49 -9.87
N LYS A 57 -4.00 4.66 -10.85
CA LYS A 57 -4.70 4.61 -12.15
C LYS A 57 -6.14 4.13 -11.97
N ILE A 58 -6.38 3.13 -11.13
CA ILE A 58 -7.73 2.65 -10.81
C ILE A 58 -8.53 3.75 -10.08
N ALA A 59 -7.94 4.47 -9.13
CA ALA A 59 -8.60 5.58 -8.42
C ALA A 59 -8.97 6.74 -9.35
N THR A 60 -8.14 7.02 -10.36
CA THR A 60 -8.41 8.05 -11.36
C THR A 60 -9.58 7.65 -12.26
N GLU A 61 -9.62 6.39 -12.71
CA GLU A 61 -10.76 5.87 -13.46
C GLU A 61 -12.04 5.83 -12.61
N LEU A 62 -11.92 5.54 -11.31
CA LEU A 62 -13.02 5.61 -10.35
C LEU A 62 -13.63 7.02 -10.28
N HIS A 63 -12.78 8.04 -10.22
CA HIS A 63 -13.20 9.44 -10.21
C HIS A 63 -13.99 9.81 -11.47
N LYS A 64 -13.53 9.36 -12.65
CA LYS A 64 -14.23 9.61 -13.92
C LYS A 64 -15.62 8.97 -13.95
N GLN A 65 -15.77 7.76 -13.41
CA GLN A 65 -17.07 7.11 -13.34
C GLN A 65 -18.02 7.82 -12.35
N GLY A 66 -17.52 8.30 -11.22
CA GLY A 66 -18.30 9.14 -10.30
C GLY A 66 -18.77 10.45 -10.95
N VAL A 67 -17.95 11.05 -11.81
CA VAL A 67 -18.33 12.23 -12.60
C VAL A 67 -19.44 11.90 -13.60
N ASN A 68 -19.35 10.76 -14.31
CA ASN A 68 -20.38 10.32 -15.27
C ASN A 68 -21.74 10.07 -14.59
N LEU A 69 -21.73 9.43 -13.42
CA LEU A 69 -22.92 9.27 -12.58
C LEU A 69 -23.55 10.61 -12.21
N ASN A 70 -22.73 11.57 -11.80
CA ASN A 70 -23.21 12.89 -11.40
C ASN A 70 -23.79 13.67 -12.59
N GLN A 71 -23.22 13.48 -13.79
CA GLN A 71 -23.76 14.06 -15.03
C GLN A 71 -25.10 13.43 -15.42
N LEU A 72 -25.23 12.11 -15.27
CA LEU A 72 -26.49 11.40 -15.50
C LEU A 72 -27.60 11.92 -14.58
N MET A 73 -27.29 12.11 -13.30
CA MET A 73 -28.23 12.68 -12.33
C MET A 73 -28.64 14.11 -12.70
N LYS A 74 -27.70 14.95 -13.15
CA LYS A 74 -28.01 16.30 -13.63
C LYS A 74 -28.87 16.29 -14.89
N PHE A 75 -28.57 15.39 -15.83
CA PHE A 75 -29.35 15.22 -17.05
C PHE A 75 -30.80 14.83 -16.73
N LEU A 76 -30.99 13.84 -15.85
CA LEU A 76 -32.31 13.42 -15.36
C LEU A 76 -33.09 14.57 -14.70
N ASN A 77 -32.42 15.35 -13.85
CA ASN A 77 -33.03 16.53 -13.22
C ASN A 77 -33.42 17.63 -14.23
N THR A 78 -32.81 17.67 -15.42
CA THR A 78 -32.99 18.75 -16.41
C THR A 78 -34.07 18.41 -17.44
N TYR A 79 -34.11 17.17 -17.95
CA TYR A 79 -34.96 16.80 -19.09
C TYR A 79 -36.20 15.97 -18.71
N GLY A 80 -36.32 15.55 -17.45
CA GLY A 80 -37.45 14.75 -16.98
C GLY A 80 -37.39 13.29 -17.42
N VAL A 81 -38.16 12.44 -16.75
CA VAL A 81 -38.10 10.97 -16.87
C VAL A 81 -38.84 10.44 -18.13
N ASP A 82 -39.60 11.29 -18.82
CA ASP A 82 -40.56 10.87 -19.85
C ASP A 82 -39.93 10.49 -21.21
N VAL A 83 -38.66 10.84 -21.45
CA VAL A 83 -37.87 10.41 -22.63
C VAL A 83 -37.01 9.17 -22.30
N TYR A 84 -37.13 8.65 -21.07
CA TYR A 84 -36.12 7.82 -20.43
C TYR A 84 -36.63 6.40 -20.18
N ASN A 85 -35.88 5.39 -20.62
CA ASN A 85 -36.14 4.02 -20.17
C ASN A 85 -35.48 3.82 -18.80
N ALA A 86 -36.25 4.14 -17.76
CA ALA A 86 -35.82 4.05 -16.36
C ALA A 86 -35.35 2.64 -15.99
N ASP A 87 -36.00 1.61 -16.50
CA ASP A 87 -35.66 0.21 -16.24
C ASP A 87 -34.30 -0.16 -16.84
N GLU A 88 -34.06 0.23 -18.09
CA GLU A 88 -32.78 -0.04 -18.77
C GLU A 88 -31.63 0.71 -18.08
N THR A 89 -31.87 1.95 -17.67
CA THR A 89 -30.84 2.75 -17.01
C THR A 89 -30.57 2.26 -15.60
N PHE A 90 -31.62 1.95 -14.83
CA PHE A 90 -31.47 1.36 -13.50
C PHE A 90 -30.67 0.06 -13.59
N ARG A 91 -30.97 -0.80 -14.58
CA ARG A 91 -30.21 -2.04 -14.83
C ARG A 91 -28.73 -1.79 -15.10
N VAL A 92 -28.41 -0.83 -15.98
CA VAL A 92 -27.01 -0.48 -16.29
C VAL A 92 -26.30 0.12 -15.08
N LEU A 93 -26.96 1.03 -14.36
CA LEU A 93 -26.43 1.66 -13.13
C LEU A 93 -26.17 0.65 -12.02
N THR A 94 -27.10 -0.26 -11.76
CA THR A 94 -26.94 -1.31 -10.76
C THR A 94 -25.78 -2.23 -11.12
N ARG A 95 -25.65 -2.60 -12.40
CA ARG A 95 -24.54 -3.44 -12.87
C ARG A 95 -23.18 -2.75 -12.72
N GLU A 96 -23.09 -1.46 -13.05
CA GLU A 96 -21.88 -0.67 -12.84
C GLU A 96 -21.58 -0.49 -11.34
N GLY A 97 -22.61 -0.27 -10.52
CA GLY A 97 -22.50 -0.21 -9.05
C GLY A 97 -22.01 -1.51 -8.41
N ASP A 98 -22.45 -2.67 -8.91
CA ASP A 98 -21.99 -3.97 -8.44
C ASP A 98 -20.53 -4.25 -8.84
N MET A 99 -20.13 -3.85 -10.04
CA MET A 99 -18.72 -3.90 -10.46
C MET A 99 -17.86 -3.00 -9.59
N PHE A 100 -18.36 -1.81 -9.22
CA PHE A 100 -17.71 -0.89 -8.29
C PHE A 100 -17.46 -1.53 -6.92
N LEU A 101 -18.49 -2.13 -6.31
CA LEU A 101 -18.36 -2.75 -4.99
C LEU A 101 -17.34 -3.90 -5.01
N LYS A 102 -17.30 -4.69 -6.08
CA LYS A 102 -16.31 -5.76 -6.24
C LYS A 102 -14.88 -5.24 -6.35
N VAL A 103 -14.64 -4.18 -7.12
CA VAL A 103 -13.30 -3.61 -7.26
C VAL A 103 -12.84 -3.00 -5.94
N SER A 104 -13.71 -2.27 -5.24
CA SER A 104 -13.40 -1.71 -3.93
C SER A 104 -13.11 -2.78 -2.87
N ASP A 105 -13.84 -3.90 -2.87
CA ASP A 105 -13.61 -5.00 -1.94
C ASP A 105 -12.22 -5.65 -2.19
N VAL A 106 -11.87 -5.91 -3.44
CA VAL A 106 -10.55 -6.46 -3.81
C VAL A 106 -9.42 -5.51 -3.42
N LEU A 107 -9.60 -4.19 -3.61
CA LEU A 107 -8.63 -3.19 -3.16
C LEU A 107 -8.50 -3.13 -1.64
N GLY A 108 -9.62 -3.23 -0.91
CA GLY A 108 -9.64 -3.31 0.55
C GLY A 108 -8.83 -4.51 1.06
N GLN A 109 -9.05 -5.68 0.46
CA GLN A 109 -8.31 -6.91 0.77
C GLN A 109 -6.81 -6.77 0.48
N LEU A 110 -6.44 -6.12 -0.63
CA LEU A 110 -5.04 -5.87 -0.97
C LEU A 110 -4.36 -4.94 0.05
N CYS A 111 -5.04 -3.88 0.48
CA CYS A 111 -4.55 -2.97 1.52
C CYS A 111 -4.38 -3.67 2.87
N GLU A 112 -5.33 -4.52 3.27
CA GLU A 112 -5.24 -5.31 4.50
C GLU A 112 -4.07 -6.31 4.45
N GLU A 113 -3.86 -6.95 3.30
CA GLU A 113 -2.78 -7.92 3.12
C GLU A 113 -1.40 -7.24 3.13
N ALA A 114 -1.31 -6.05 2.53
CA ALA A 114 -0.11 -5.20 2.60
C ALA A 114 0.20 -4.78 4.05
N ALA A 115 -0.81 -4.38 4.82
CA ALA A 115 -0.66 -4.05 6.24
C ALA A 115 -0.23 -5.26 7.09
N ARG A 116 -0.82 -6.44 6.83
CA ARG A 116 -0.45 -7.70 7.51
C ARG A 116 1.01 -8.10 7.27
N HIS A 117 1.50 -7.89 6.04
CA HIS A 117 2.86 -8.29 5.64
C HIS A 117 3.92 -7.19 5.84
N LYS A 118 3.54 -6.04 6.43
CA LYS A 118 4.43 -4.88 6.61
C LYS A 118 5.08 -4.44 5.29
N VAL A 119 4.28 -4.46 4.23
CA VAL A 119 4.67 -3.91 2.94
C VAL A 119 4.69 -2.38 3.06
N TYR A 120 5.84 -1.78 2.75
CA TYR A 120 5.97 -0.33 2.68
C TYR A 120 5.55 0.12 1.28
N ILE A 121 4.41 0.82 1.22
CA ILE A 121 3.93 1.48 0.00
C ILE A 121 4.64 2.83 -0.07
N THR A 122 5.43 3.03 -1.12
CA THR A 122 6.19 4.27 -1.35
C THR A 122 6.16 4.59 -2.85
N ASP A 123 5.98 5.87 -3.17
CA ASP A 123 6.04 6.43 -4.52
C ASP A 123 7.47 6.88 -4.91
N HIS A 124 8.45 6.63 -4.04
CA HIS A 124 9.85 6.95 -4.35
C HIS A 124 10.49 5.88 -5.26
N ASP A 125 10.92 6.30 -6.44
CA ASP A 125 11.93 5.60 -7.24
C ASP A 125 13.24 5.54 -6.42
N PHE A 126 13.64 4.34 -6.00
CA PHE A 126 14.92 4.11 -5.31
C PHE A 126 16.12 4.14 -6.28
N ASN A 127 15.94 4.67 -7.50
CA ASN A 127 16.96 4.69 -8.53
C ASN A 127 17.81 5.98 -8.52
N ASP A 128 17.71 6.79 -7.45
CA ASP A 128 18.71 7.82 -7.20
C ASP A 128 20.01 7.13 -6.77
N ASN A 129 20.83 6.91 -7.79
CA ASN A 129 22.14 6.29 -7.74
C ASN A 129 22.93 6.68 -6.48
N GLU A 130 23.59 5.67 -5.95
CA GLU A 130 24.84 5.79 -5.22
C GLU A 130 25.82 6.67 -6.02
N GLU A 131 25.75 7.98 -5.85
CA GLU A 131 26.93 8.82 -6.03
C GLU A 131 27.69 8.82 -4.71
N ALA A 132 28.56 7.81 -4.61
CA ALA A 132 29.73 7.87 -3.77
C ALA A 132 30.55 9.12 -4.11
N GLU A 133 31.03 9.81 -3.07
CA GLU A 133 32.29 10.59 -2.97
C GLU A 133 32.16 11.51 -1.73
N SER A 134 33.08 11.62 -0.77
CA SER A 134 34.39 11.01 -0.44
C SER A 134 34.58 11.11 1.08
#